data_AF-A0A258CCW0-F1
#
_entry.id   AF-A0A258CCW0-F1
#
_cell.length_a   1.000
_cell.length_b   1.000
_cell.length_c   1.000
_cell.angle_alpha   90.00
_cell.angle_beta   90.00
_cell.angle_gamma   90.00
#
_symmetry.space_group_name_H-M   'P 1'
#
loop_
_entity.id
_entity.type
_entity.pdbx_description
1 polymer ?
#
loop_
_entity_poly.entity_id
_entity_poly.type
_entity_poly.pdbx_seq_one_letter_code
_entity_poly.pdbx_strand_id
1 'polypeptide(L)'
;MTLSQAALTLQQCSQQLSQQLSAISDNPAHEARLLLCHLLSCQPGYLYTYPERVLTPSELQQLQPLLQRRLAGEPLAYIFGHWP
;
A
#
# COMPACT_ATOMS: atom_id res chain seq x y z
N MET A 1 -5.14 6.33 -12.48
CA MET A 1 -6.08 5.51 -11.67
C MET A 1 -6.12 6.09 -10.27
N THR A 2 -7.23 6.73 -9.90
CA THR A 2 -7.47 7.28 -8.56
C THR A 2 -7.86 6.15 -7.62
N LEU A 3 -7.27 6.08 -6.41
CA LEU A 3 -7.85 5.30 -5.31
C LEU A 3 -9.22 5.93 -5.02
N SER A 4 -10.29 5.23 -5.36
CA SER A 4 -11.67 5.70 -5.21
C SER A 4 -11.98 5.96 -3.72
N GLN A 5 -12.75 7.02 -3.42
CA GLN A 5 -13.24 7.37 -2.06
C GLN A 5 -14.29 6.38 -1.51
N ALA A 6 -14.20 5.10 -1.87
CA ALA A 6 -15.04 4.04 -1.34
C ALA A 6 -14.37 3.42 -0.10
N ALA A 7 -15.18 2.92 0.83
CA ALA A 7 -14.69 2.12 1.96
C ALA A 7 -13.96 0.88 1.44
N LEU A 8 -12.62 0.87 1.54
CA LEU A 8 -11.77 -0.23 1.12
C LEU A 8 -11.23 -0.96 2.35
N THR A 9 -11.35 -2.28 2.38
CA THR A 9 -10.70 -3.10 3.42
C THR A 9 -9.20 -3.22 3.17
N LEU A 10 -8.41 -3.57 4.19
CA LEU A 10 -6.98 -3.82 4.05
C LEU A 10 -6.70 -4.91 3.00
N GLN A 11 -7.50 -5.97 2.97
CA GLN A 11 -7.38 -7.02 1.96
C GLN A 11 -7.63 -6.48 0.54
N GLN A 12 -8.71 -5.74 0.34
CA GLN A 12 -9.05 -5.16 -0.97
C GLN A 12 -7.97 -4.19 -1.44
N CYS A 13 -7.52 -3.31 -0.55
CA CYS A 13 -6.47 -2.33 -0.87
C CYS A 13 -5.15 -3.04 -1.22
N SER A 14 -4.74 -4.04 -0.45
CA SER A 14 -3.55 -4.85 -0.75
C SER A 14 -3.63 -5.51 -2.12
N GLN A 15 -4.78 -6.08 -2.48
CA GLN A 15 -4.99 -6.68 -3.80
C GLN A 15 -4.90 -5.64 -4.93
N GLN A 16 -5.51 -4.46 -4.76
CA GLN A 16 -5.44 -3.39 -5.75
C GLN A 16 -4.02 -2.85 -5.93
N LEU A 17 -3.29 -2.63 -4.83
CA LEU A 17 -1.89 -2.20 -4.88
C LEU A 17 -1.04 -3.24 -5.61
N SER A 18 -1.19 -4.53 -5.27
CA SER A 18 -0.48 -5.62 -5.94
C SER A 18 -0.73 -5.64 -7.45
N GLN A 19 -1.98 -5.45 -7.88
CA GLN A 19 -2.31 -5.37 -9.31
C GLN A 19 -1.63 -4.19 -10.00
N GLN A 20 -1.62 -3.01 -9.38
CA GLN A 20 -0.97 -1.82 -9.96
C GLN A 20 0.56 -1.94 -10.00
N LEU A 21 1.16 -2.59 -9.00
CA LEU A 21 2.59 -2.79 -8.91
C LEU A 21 3.11 -3.93 -9.79
N SER A 22 2.22 -4.81 -10.30
CA SER A 22 2.60 -5.97 -11.11
C SER A 22 3.39 -5.63 -12.37
N ALA A 23 3.25 -4.41 -12.89
CA ALA A 23 3.98 -3.94 -14.06
C ALA A 23 5.43 -3.50 -13.76
N ILE A 24 5.78 -3.26 -12.49
CA ILE A 24 7.05 -2.64 -12.08
C ILE A 24 7.79 -3.36 -10.94
N SER A 25 7.24 -4.48 -10.44
CA SER A 25 7.78 -5.23 -9.31
C SER A 25 7.72 -6.73 -9.56
N ASP A 26 8.79 -7.43 -9.22
CA ASP A 26 8.87 -8.90 -9.25
C ASP A 26 8.09 -9.55 -8.09
N ASN A 27 7.77 -8.78 -7.04
CA ASN A 27 7.00 -9.27 -5.89
C ASN A 27 5.95 -8.23 -5.45
N PRO A 28 4.94 -7.97 -6.30
CA PRO A 28 4.00 -6.85 -6.10
C PRO A 28 3.13 -7.03 -4.85
N ALA A 29 2.82 -8.28 -4.47
CA ALA A 29 2.08 -8.57 -3.24
C ALA A 29 2.89 -8.23 -1.98
N HIS A 30 4.21 -8.41 -2.02
CA HIS A 30 5.07 -8.02 -0.91
C HIS A 30 5.21 -6.49 -0.82
N GLU A 31 5.45 -5.81 -1.94
CA GLU A 31 5.52 -4.34 -1.95
C GLU A 31 4.20 -3.68 -1.50
N ALA A 32 3.05 -4.23 -1.93
CA ALA A 32 1.74 -3.77 -1.48
C ALA A 32 1.60 -3.84 0.06
N ARG A 33 2.07 -4.92 0.67
CA ARG A 33 2.08 -5.07 2.14
C ARG A 33 3.02 -4.06 2.79
N LEU A 34 4.21 -3.83 2.24
CA LEU A 34 5.15 -2.85 2.78
C LEU A 34 4.57 -1.44 2.75
N LEU A 35 3.92 -1.04 1.66
CA LEU A 35 3.24 0.25 1.55
C LEU A 35 2.13 0.41 2.60
N LEU A 36 1.31 -0.63 2.80
CA LEU A 36 0.26 -0.61 3.83
C LEU A 36 0.84 -0.59 5.25
N CYS A 37 1.86 -1.39 5.54
CA CYS A 37 2.53 -1.39 6.84
C CYS A 37 3.15 -0.03 7.15
N HIS A 38 3.79 0.60 6.15
CA HIS A 38 4.36 1.95 6.29
C HIS A 38 3.27 2.99 6.56
N LEU A 39 2.19 2.99 5.77
CA LEU A 39 1.05 3.89 5.95
C LEU A 39 0.46 3.79 7.36
N LEU A 40 0.28 2.56 7.85
CA LEU A 40 -0.40 2.28 9.11
C LEU A 40 0.54 2.26 10.31
N SER A 41 1.85 2.41 10.09
CA SER A 41 2.89 2.22 11.11
C SER A 41 2.70 0.90 11.88
N CYS A 42 2.43 -0.19 11.17
CA CYS A 42 2.12 -1.50 11.74
C CYS A 42 3.06 -2.61 11.24
N GLN A 43 3.07 -3.74 11.93
CA GLN A 43 3.78 -4.93 11.49
C GLN A 43 2.94 -5.75 10.48
N PRO A 44 3.57 -6.57 9.61
CA PRO A 44 2.85 -7.37 8.60
C PRO A 44 1.77 -8.29 9.17
N GLY A 45 1.95 -8.80 10.40
CA GLY A 45 0.95 -9.62 11.09
C GLY A 45 -0.41 -8.94 11.22
N TYR A 46 -0.43 -7.62 11.43
CA TYR A 46 -1.66 -6.84 11.57
C TYR A 46 -2.56 -6.94 10.32
N LEU A 47 -1.97 -6.91 9.12
CA LEU A 47 -2.73 -6.99 7.87
C LEU A 47 -3.42 -8.35 7.70
N TYR A 48 -2.83 -9.43 8.25
CA TYR A 48 -3.41 -10.77 8.22
C TYR A 48 -4.43 -10.99 9.33
N THR A 49 -4.25 -10.36 10.49
CA THR A 49 -5.20 -10.46 11.61
C THR A 49 -6.48 -9.65 11.34
N TYR A 50 -6.39 -8.52 10.64
CA TYR A 50 -7.51 -7.61 10.41
C TYR A 50 -7.78 -7.31 8.92
N PRO A 51 -7.97 -8.33 8.06
CA PRO A 51 -8.13 -8.14 6.62
C PRO A 51 -9.36 -7.30 6.25
N GLU A 52 -10.40 -7.35 7.08
CA GLU A 52 -11.68 -6.62 6.89
C GLU A 52 -11.66 -5.18 7.41
N ARG A 53 -10.58 -4.75 8.09
CA ARG A 53 -10.48 -3.38 8.59
C ARG A 53 -10.53 -2.41 7.42
N VAL A 54 -11.44 -1.44 7.51
CA VAL A 54 -11.62 -0.41 6.49
C VAL A 54 -10.60 0.71 6.67
N LEU A 55 -9.97 1.13 5.59
CA LEU A 55 -9.12 2.32 5.54
C LEU A 55 -9.99 3.57 5.64
N THR A 56 -9.57 4.49 6.49
CA THR A 56 -10.19 5.81 6.59
C THR A 56 -9.89 6.65 5.35
N PRO A 57 -10.71 7.67 5.04
CA PRO A 57 -10.43 8.58 3.93
C PRO A 57 -9.05 9.24 4.02
N SER A 58 -8.61 9.59 5.23
CA SER A 58 -7.29 10.19 5.46
C SER A 58 -6.15 9.21 5.13
N GLU A 59 -6.27 7.94 5.52
CA GLU A 59 -5.28 6.91 5.18
C GLU A 59 -5.22 6.68 3.66
N LEU A 60 -6.35 6.66 2.96
CA LEU A 60 -6.39 6.56 1.51
C LEU A 60 -5.71 7.76 0.83
N GLN A 61 -5.95 8.97 1.34
CA GLN A 61 -5.29 10.19 0.85
C GLN A 61 -3.78 10.16 1.06
N GLN A 62 -3.31 9.63 2.18
CA GLN A 62 -1.88 9.47 2.47
C GLN A 62 -1.23 8.34 1.67
N LEU A 63 -1.97 7.29 1.33
CA LEU A 63 -1.48 6.18 0.52
C LEU A 63 -1.19 6.59 -0.92
N GLN A 64 -2.04 7.45 -1.48
CA GLN A 64 -1.95 7.85 -2.88
C GLN A 64 -0.58 8.41 -3.31
N PRO A 65 0.03 9.38 -2.59
CA PRO A 65 1.37 9.87 -2.97
C PRO A 65 2.46 8.80 -2.84
N LEU A 66 2.37 7.88 -1.87
CA LEU A 66 3.33 6.78 -1.73
C LEU A 66 3.29 5.86 -2.95
N LEU A 67 2.08 5.49 -3.39
CA LEU A 67 1.87 4.66 -4.56
C LEU A 67 2.33 5.36 -5.85
N GLN A 68 2.02 6.65 -6.02
CA GLN A 68 2.45 7.41 -7.19
C GLN A 68 3.97 7.49 -7.31
N ARG A 69 4.68 7.76 -6.20
CA ARG A 69 6.15 7.72 -6.15
C ARG A 69 6.68 6.34 -6.57
N ARG A 70 6.07 5.27 -6.05
CA ARG A 70 6.49 3.91 -6.40
C ARG A 70 6.27 3.60 -7.88
N LEU A 71 5.11 3.96 -8.43
CA LEU A 71 4.76 3.79 -9.84
C LEU A 71 5.66 4.62 -10.78
N ALA A 72 6.20 5.73 -10.30
CA ALA A 72 7.19 6.53 -11.02
C ALA A 72 8.60 5.89 -11.01
N GLY A 73 8.76 4.70 -10.43
CA GLY A 73 10.03 3.96 -10.38
C GLY A 73 10.89 4.31 -9.16
N GLU A 74 10.40 5.13 -8.23
CA GLU A 74 11.16 5.45 -7.02
C GLU A 74 11.31 4.19 -6.14
N PRO A 75 12.52 3.85 -5.67
CA PRO A 75 12.71 2.70 -4.79
C PRO A 75 12.02 2.91 -3.44
N LEU A 76 11.44 1.83 -2.88
CA LEU A 76 10.68 1.88 -1.63
C LEU A 76 11.48 2.50 -0.47
N ALA A 77 12.80 2.29 -0.41
CA ALA A 77 13.62 2.86 0.66
C ALA A 77 13.69 4.39 0.66
N TYR A 78 13.60 5.04 -0.51
CA TYR A 78 13.50 6.50 -0.59
C TYR A 78 12.09 7.00 -0.29
N ILE A 79 11.08 6.19 -0.57
CA ILE A 79 9.70 6.47 -0.20
C ILE A 79 9.54 6.43 1.33
N PHE A 80 10.11 5.41 1.97
CA PHE A 80 10.02 5.18 3.41
C PHE A 80 11.06 5.95 4.22
N GLY A 81 12.14 6.41 3.59
CA GLY A 81 13.29 7.03 4.25
C GLY A 81 14.27 6.04 4.88
N HIS A 82 14.03 4.72 4.76
CA HIS A 82 14.89 3.64 5.23
C HIS A 82 14.63 2.36 4.44
N TRP A 83 15.54 1.38 4.51
CA TRP A 83 15.27 0.04 3.97
C TRP A 83 14.26 -0.69 4.88
N PRO A 84 13.12 -1.17 4.35
CA PRO A 84 12.10 -1.89 5.11
C PRO A 84 12.43 -3.35 5.41
#